data_AF-A0A3D0K2A8-F1
#
_entry.id   AF-A0A3D0K2A8-F1
#
_cell.length_a   1.000
_cell.length_b   1.000
_cell.length_c   1.000
_cell.angle_alpha   90.00
_cell.angle_beta   90.00
_cell.angle_gamma   90.00
#
_symmetry.space_group_name_H-M   'P 1'
#
loop_
_entity.id
_entity.type
_entity.pdbx_description
1 polymer ?
#
loop_
_entity_poly.entity_id
_entity_poly.type
_entity_poly.pdbx_seq_one_letter_code
_entity_poly.pdbx_strand_id
1 'polypeptide(L)'
;QIRVHLSHLGWPIVGDDYYGGRHLRMRDLTRGPVPTPFDPSSPVIGRQALHASLLGFEHPTEHTDCTHLAPLPDDMCTLIRILRDEQFVEAPEVAGAELDLDRLLGER
;
A
#
# COMPACT_ATOMS: atom_id res chain seq x y z
N GLN A 1 -10.65 8.65 8.69
CA GLN A 1 -11.89 7.88 8.46
C GLN A 1 -11.57 6.46 7.98
N ILE A 2 -10.82 6.25 6.90
CA ILE A 2 -10.39 4.90 6.41
C ILE A 2 -9.77 4.01 7.51
N ARG A 3 -8.75 4.50 8.22
CA ARG A 3 -8.01 3.75 9.27
C ARG A 3 -8.92 3.09 10.33
N VAL A 4 -9.82 3.88 10.92
CA VAL A 4 -10.74 3.39 11.95
C VAL A 4 -11.79 2.43 11.39
N HIS A 5 -12.25 2.64 10.15
CA HIS A 5 -13.24 1.75 9.53
C HIS A 5 -12.64 0.37 9.24
N LEU A 6 -11.44 0.34 8.65
CA LEU A 6 -10.74 -0.92 8.37
C LEU A 6 -10.39 -1.69 9.66
N SER A 7 -9.94 -0.97 10.70
CA SER A 7 -9.72 -1.57 12.02
C SER A 7 -11.01 -2.12 12.65
N HIS A 8 -12.12 -1.38 12.59
CA HIS A 8 -13.42 -1.83 13.07
C HIS A 8 -13.92 -3.10 12.35
N LEU A 9 -13.62 -3.23 11.06
CA LEU A 9 -13.93 -4.42 10.26
C LEU A 9 -12.99 -5.62 10.54
N GLY A 10 -12.00 -5.47 11.41
CA GLY A 10 -11.02 -6.51 11.74
C GLY A 10 -9.80 -6.55 10.81
N TRP A 11 -9.64 -5.57 9.92
CA TRP A 11 -8.56 -5.48 8.94
C TRP A 11 -7.72 -4.21 9.12
N PRO A 12 -7.06 -4.00 10.27
CA PRO A 12 -6.30 -2.78 10.51
C PRO A 12 -5.15 -2.61 9.50
N ILE A 13 -4.91 -1.36 9.09
CA ILE A 13 -3.88 -1.03 8.09
C ILE A 13 -2.49 -1.38 8.64
N VAL A 14 -1.66 -2.03 7.83
CA VAL A 14 -0.25 -2.33 8.17
C VAL A 14 0.49 -1.06 8.61
N GLY A 15 1.27 -1.14 9.69
CA GLY A 15 2.06 -0.03 10.22
C GLY A 15 1.25 1.09 10.88
N ASP A 16 -0.04 0.88 11.19
CA ASP A 16 -0.87 1.85 11.91
C ASP A 16 -0.74 1.74 13.44
N ASP A 17 0.03 2.64 14.04
CA ASP A 17 0.29 2.67 15.50
C ASP A 17 -0.95 2.89 16.37
N TYR A 18 -2.00 3.54 15.84
CA TYR A 18 -3.16 3.94 16.65
C TYR A 18 -4.29 2.92 16.59
N TYR A 19 -4.47 2.26 15.45
CA TYR A 19 -5.62 1.38 15.20
C TYR A 19 -5.25 -0.10 15.10
N GLY A 20 -4.11 -0.49 15.69
CA GLY A 20 -3.71 -1.91 15.82
C GLY A 20 -3.07 -2.49 14.57
N GLY A 21 -2.52 -1.65 13.71
CA GLY A 21 -1.80 -2.04 12.51
C GLY A 21 -0.49 -2.74 12.84
N ARG A 22 -0.34 -3.99 12.39
CA ARG A 22 0.90 -4.73 12.61
C ARG A 22 2.04 -4.11 11.80
N HIS A 23 3.19 -3.93 12.44
CA HIS A 23 4.45 -3.59 11.78
C HIS A 23 5.06 -4.85 11.18
N LEU A 24 4.90 -5.04 9.88
CA LEU A 24 5.42 -6.20 9.15
C LEU A 24 6.93 -6.07 8.95
N ARG A 25 7.67 -7.10 9.37
CA ARG A 25 9.11 -7.24 9.15
C ARG A 25 9.35 -8.27 8.06
N MET A 26 10.56 -8.31 7.51
CA MET A 26 10.87 -9.25 6.43
C MET A 26 10.59 -10.71 6.81
N ARG A 27 10.92 -11.11 8.05
CA ARG A 27 10.63 -12.45 8.58
C ARG A 27 9.14 -12.82 8.63
N ASP A 28 8.25 -11.84 8.62
CA ASP A 28 6.80 -12.06 8.62
C ASP A 28 6.26 -12.30 7.22
N LEU A 29 7.04 -11.93 6.21
CA LEU A 29 6.67 -11.95 4.80
C LEU A 29 7.33 -13.10 4.06
N THR A 30 8.61 -13.39 4.33
CA THR A 30 9.39 -14.39 3.61
C THR A 30 9.33 -15.77 4.27
N ARG A 31 9.26 -16.82 3.46
CA ARG A 31 9.43 -18.21 3.96
C ARG A 31 10.89 -18.62 4.13
N GLY A 32 11.80 -17.89 3.47
CA GLY A 32 13.24 -18.14 3.46
C GLY A 32 14.05 -17.17 4.34
N PRO A 33 15.40 -17.22 4.23
CA PRO A 33 16.27 -16.26 4.90
C PRO A 33 15.96 -14.84 4.45
N VAL A 34 16.04 -13.88 5.37
CA VAL A 34 15.82 -12.45 5.10
C VAL A 34 16.84 -11.99 4.04
N PRO A 35 16.39 -11.52 2.86
CA PRO A 35 17.29 -11.06 1.81
C PRO A 35 18.06 -9.81 2.26
N THR A 36 19.34 -9.74 1.92
CA THR A 36 20.12 -8.50 2.05
C THR A 36 19.62 -7.49 1.00
N PRO A 37 19.53 -6.18 1.31
CA PRO A 37 20.07 -5.47 2.48
C PRO A 37 19.08 -5.25 3.64
N PHE A 38 17.96 -5.98 3.70
CA PHE A 38 16.93 -5.71 4.71
C PHE A 38 17.39 -6.07 6.12
N ASP A 39 17.13 -5.16 7.07
CA ASP A 39 17.31 -5.44 8.50
C ASP A 39 16.14 -6.30 9.01
N PRO A 40 16.40 -7.52 9.52
CA PRO A 40 15.35 -8.41 10.03
C PRO A 40 14.59 -7.84 11.24
N SER A 41 15.17 -6.85 11.93
CA SER A 41 14.59 -6.20 13.10
C SER A 41 13.71 -4.99 12.76
N SER A 42 13.95 -4.36 11.61
CA SER A 42 13.21 -3.19 11.14
C SER A 42 11.90 -3.59 10.44
N PRO A 43 10.82 -2.79 10.58
CA PRO A 43 9.65 -2.95 9.73
C PRO A 43 9.99 -2.59 8.27
N VAL A 44 9.28 -3.23 7.33
CA VAL A 44 9.38 -2.94 5.89
C VAL A 44 8.77 -1.58 5.58
N ILE A 45 7.68 -1.23 6.27
CA ILE A 45 7.07 0.10 6.23
C ILE A 45 6.91 0.62 7.66
N GLY A 46 7.51 1.76 7.98
CA GLY A 46 7.52 2.35 9.32
C GLY A 46 6.30 3.24 9.64
N ARG A 47 5.31 3.26 8.75
CA ARG A 47 4.11 4.09 8.82
C ARG A 47 2.91 3.29 8.31
N GLN A 48 1.72 3.86 8.43
CA GLN A 48 0.53 3.27 7.84
C GLN A 48 0.70 3.08 6.32
N ALA A 49 0.40 1.88 5.84
CA ALA A 49 0.31 1.54 4.42
C ALA A 49 -0.96 2.15 3.80
N LEU A 50 -1.07 3.48 3.88
CA LEU A 50 -2.15 4.29 3.32
C LEU A 50 -1.55 5.44 2.52
N HIS A 51 -2.02 5.61 1.28
CA HIS A 51 -1.53 6.61 0.36
C HIS A 51 -2.68 7.16 -0.50
N ALA A 52 -2.77 8.48 -0.60
CA ALA A 52 -3.73 9.16 -1.48
C ALA A 52 -3.09 9.32 -2.87
N SER A 53 -3.36 8.36 -3.76
CA SER A 53 -2.72 8.31 -5.08
C SER A 53 -3.48 9.10 -6.16
N LEU A 54 -4.80 9.18 -6.09
CA LEU A 54 -5.62 9.93 -7.05
C LEU A 54 -6.42 11.02 -6.34
N LEU A 55 -6.41 12.21 -6.91
CA LEU A 55 -7.29 13.32 -6.53
C LEU A 55 -7.98 13.86 -7.78
N GLY A 56 -9.29 13.66 -7.87
CA GLY A 56 -10.13 14.21 -8.92
C GLY A 56 -11.09 15.25 -8.35
N PHE A 57 -11.20 16.42 -9.00
CA PHE A 57 -12.16 17.46 -8.65
C PHE A 57 -12.42 18.40 -9.84
N GLU A 58 -13.54 19.12 -9.81
CA GLU A 58 -13.83 20.21 -10.74
C GLU A 58 -13.00 21.45 -10.37
N HIS A 59 -12.23 21.97 -11.31
CA HIS A 59 -11.39 23.14 -11.08
C HIS A 59 -12.26 24.34 -10.66
N PRO A 60 -11.99 25.00 -9.52
CA PRO A 60 -12.91 25.97 -8.92
C PRO A 60 -13.12 27.23 -9.76
N THR A 61 -12.15 27.58 -10.61
CA THR A 61 -12.23 28.74 -11.52
C THR A 61 -12.65 28.38 -12.95
N GLU A 62 -12.10 27.29 -13.50
CA GLU A 62 -12.27 26.91 -14.91
C GLU A 62 -13.49 25.99 -15.12
N HIS A 63 -14.04 25.41 -14.05
CA HIS A 63 -15.16 24.47 -14.09
C HIS A 63 -14.89 23.24 -14.99
N THR A 64 -13.62 22.84 -15.06
CA THR A 64 -13.14 21.70 -15.84
C THR A 64 -12.72 20.57 -14.91
N ASP A 65 -12.97 19.33 -15.32
CA ASP A 65 -12.54 18.16 -14.56
C ASP A 65 -11.01 18.08 -14.54
N CYS A 66 -10.44 18.02 -13.35
CA CYS A 66 -9.00 17.90 -13.12
C CYS A 66 -8.71 16.65 -12.29
N THR A 67 -7.74 15.86 -12.75
CA THR A 67 -7.26 14.66 -12.05
C THR A 67 -5.75 14.74 -11.85
N HIS A 68 -5.31 14.53 -10.62
CA HIS A 68 -3.91 14.46 -10.25
C HIS A 68 -3.57 13.07 -9.72
N LEU A 69 -2.38 12.58 -10.11
CA LEU A 69 -1.82 11.33 -9.62
C LEU A 69 -0.56 11.60 -8.81
N ALA A 70 -0.46 10.96 -7.64
CA ALA A 70 0.76 10.88 -6.84
C ALA A 70 1.39 9.48 -7.03
N PRO A 71 2.71 9.40 -7.28
CA PRO A 71 3.39 8.12 -7.42
C PRO A 71 3.38 7.37 -6.09
N LEU A 72 3.35 6.03 -6.16
CA LEU A 72 3.47 5.19 -4.99
C LEU A 72 4.82 5.46 -4.30
N PRO A 73 4.83 5.68 -2.98
CA PRO A 73 6.07 5.82 -2.22
C PRO A 73 6.90 4.53 -2.24
N ASP A 74 8.23 4.67 -2.21
CA ASP A 74 9.17 3.55 -2.33
C ASP A 74 8.93 2.43 -1.30
N ASP A 75 8.62 2.78 -0.05
CA ASP A 75 8.34 1.83 1.03
C ASP A 75 7.11 0.94 0.72
N MET A 76 6.08 1.52 0.13
CA MET A 76 4.87 0.83 -0.30
C MET A 76 5.13 -0.03 -1.55
N CYS A 77 5.92 0.48 -2.51
CA CYS A 77 6.38 -0.30 -3.66
C CYS A 77 7.14 -1.55 -3.23
N THR A 78 8.08 -1.40 -2.30
CA THR A 78 8.84 -2.52 -1.72
C THR A 78 7.92 -3.53 -1.04
N LEU A 79 7.00 -3.07 -0.19
CA LEU A 79 6.06 -3.96 0.50
C LEU A 79 5.19 -4.76 -0.47
N ILE A 80 4.63 -4.12 -1.50
CA ILE A 80 3.75 -4.79 -2.48
C ILE A 80 4.52 -5.86 -3.25
N ARG A 81 5.74 -5.57 -3.72
CA ARG A 81 6.58 -6.54 -4.43
C ARG A 81 6.86 -7.78 -3.58
N ILE A 82 7.28 -7.58 -2.33
CA ILE A 82 7.55 -8.70 -1.40
C ILE A 82 6.28 -9.55 -1.20
N LEU A 83 5.11 -8.93 -1.04
CA LEU A 83 3.86 -9.65 -0.83
C LEU A 83 3.47 -10.49 -2.06
N ARG A 84 3.69 -9.98 -3.28
CA ARG A 84 3.41 -10.69 -4.53
C ARG A 84 4.36 -11.88 -4.75
N ASP A 85 5.64 -11.69 -4.44
CA ASP A 85 6.65 -12.72 -4.62
C ASP A 85 6.49 -13.88 -3.61
N GLU A 86 6.08 -13.60 -2.37
CA GLU A 86 6.14 -14.58 -1.27
C GLU A 86 4.78 -15.14 -0.82
N GLN A 87 3.69 -14.36 -0.88
CA GLN A 87 2.43 -14.72 -0.20
C GLN A 87 1.18 -14.66 -1.07
N PHE A 88 1.07 -13.69 -1.99
CA PHE A 88 -0.13 -13.42 -2.77
C PHE A 88 0.20 -13.42 -4.26
N VAL A 89 0.33 -14.64 -4.81
CA VAL A 89 0.72 -14.89 -6.20
C VAL A 89 -0.35 -14.39 -7.19
N GLU A 90 -1.61 -14.26 -6.75
CA GLU A 90 -2.70 -13.70 -7.56
C GLU A 90 -3.19 -12.38 -6.97
N ALA A 91 -3.12 -11.32 -7.77
CA ALA A 91 -3.71 -10.03 -7.42
C ALA A 91 -5.24 -10.14 -7.42
N PRO A 92 -5.94 -9.70 -6.37
CA PRO A 92 -7.40 -9.71 -6.36
C PRO A 92 -7.94 -8.68 -7.36
N GLU A 93 -8.91 -9.09 -8.17
CA GLU A 93 -9.67 -8.16 -9.01
C GLU A 93 -10.71 -7.43 -8.14
N VAL A 94 -10.50 -6.12 -7.92
CA VAL A 94 -11.35 -5.32 -7.06
C VAL A 94 -12.31 -4.49 -7.93
N ALA A 95 -13.57 -4.90 -7.98
CA ALA A 95 -14.60 -4.19 -8.72
C ALA A 95 -14.70 -2.73 -8.27
N GLY A 96 -14.62 -1.80 -9.24
CA GLY A 96 -14.69 -0.35 -8.98
C GLY A 96 -13.35 0.31 -8.63
N ALA A 97 -12.21 -0.41 -8.73
CA ALA A 97 -10.90 0.22 -8.62
C ALA A 97 -10.60 1.09 -9.84
N GLU A 98 -10.33 2.38 -9.62
CA GLU A 98 -9.90 3.32 -10.68
C GLU A 98 -8.38 3.25 -10.95
N LEU A 99 -7.64 2.67 -10.01
CA LEU A 99 -6.18 2.57 -10.06
C LEU A 99 -5.75 1.12 -10.20
N ASP A 100 -4.82 0.90 -11.12
CA ASP A 100 -4.14 -0.37 -11.32
C ASP A 100 -2.77 -0.31 -10.62
N LEU A 101 -2.56 -1.21 -9.65
CA LEU A 101 -1.32 -1.27 -8.88
C LEU A 101 -0.12 -1.73 -9.73
N ASP A 102 -0.32 -2.62 -10.71
CA ASP A 102 0.74 -3.04 -11.64
C ASP A 102 1.25 -1.83 -12.41
N ARG A 103 0.32 -1.05 -12.94
CA ARG A 103 0.63 0.20 -13.64
C ARG A 103 1.34 1.21 -12.73
N LEU A 104 0.93 1.34 -11.47
CA LEU A 104 1.57 2.27 -10.52
C LEU A 104 2.97 1.82 -10.09
N LEU A 105 3.25 0.52 -10.12
CA LEU A 105 4.59 -0.05 -9.86
C LEU A 105 5.53 0.04 -11.07
N GLY A 106 5.00 0.41 -12.24
CA GLY A 106 5.73 0.38 -13.51
C GLY A 106 5.87 -1.05 -14.08
N GLU A 107 5.05 -1.98 -13.61
CA GLU A 107 4.96 -3.36 -14.08
C GLU A 107 3.86 -3.44 -15.17
N ARG A 108 4.02 -4.34 -16.14
CA ARG A 108 3.35 -4.29 -17.44
C ARG A 108 2.01 -5.01 -17.45
#